data_AF-A0A431IZJ0-F1
#
_entry.id   AF-A0A431IZJ0-F1
#
_cell.length_a   1.000
_cell.length_b   1.000
_cell.length_c   1.000
_cell.angle_alpha   90.00
_cell.angle_beta   90.00
_cell.angle_gamma   90.00
#
_symmetry.space_group_name_H-M   'P 1'
#
loop_
_entity.id
_entity.type
_entity.pdbx_description
1 polymer ?
#
loop_
_entity_poly.entity_id
_entity_poly.type
_entity_poly.pdbx_seq_one_letter_code
_entity_poly.pdbx_strand_id
1 'polypeptide(L)'
;MIACSVKKDKFINRNFHAVTTEYNVLYNGNLALEKGLQELKVTYKDNFWEVLPVERTSDIEEVVLPGQTKSKNFERAEEKAVKAIQKHSMNIAGTEKNPQMDEAYLLLAKARYYENRFIPALEALNYILYKYPLSDRIYHAKVWREKVNIRLDNEDLAIKNLKLLLKDKKIQGQDLADANAMLAQAYINLKVNDTAISALKVAKEATNNNEEKARYTFILGQLYEEMNFKDSAYAEFEEVIQMNRKAPRRYVIQS
;
A
#
# COMPACT_ATOMS: atom_id res chain seq x y z
N MET A 1 -33.30 3.32 22.93
CA MET A 1 -32.53 2.96 21.72
C MET A 1 -32.12 1.50 21.83
N ILE A 2 -32.61 0.61 20.97
CA ILE A 2 -32.16 -0.80 20.96
C ILE A 2 -30.72 -0.78 20.44
N ALA A 3 -29.74 -0.81 21.35
CA ALA A 3 -28.35 -1.00 20.97
C ALA A 3 -28.24 -2.41 20.37
N CYS A 4 -27.97 -2.50 19.06
CA CYS A 4 -27.68 -3.79 18.44
C CYS A 4 -26.38 -4.34 19.07
N SER A 5 -26.49 -5.50 19.70
CA SER A 5 -25.39 -6.15 20.39
C SER A 5 -24.53 -6.92 19.40
N VAL A 6 -23.20 -6.74 19.49
CA VAL A 6 -22.19 -7.54 18.75
C VAL A 6 -22.14 -9.01 19.20
N LYS A 7 -22.72 -9.33 20.38
CA LYS A 7 -22.70 -10.69 20.95
C LYS A 7 -23.84 -11.58 20.43
N LYS A 8 -24.78 -11.04 19.65
CA LYS A 8 -25.95 -11.78 19.14
C LYS A 8 -25.74 -12.15 17.67
N ASP A 9 -25.58 -13.45 17.39
CA ASP A 9 -25.53 -13.97 16.01
C ASP A 9 -26.94 -14.06 15.42
N LYS A 10 -27.49 -12.90 15.06
CA LYS A 10 -28.77 -12.79 14.34
C LYS A 10 -28.57 -12.01 13.05
N PHE A 11 -29.33 -12.35 12.01
CA PHE A 11 -29.25 -11.70 10.70
C PHE A 11 -29.32 -10.17 10.77
N ILE A 12 -30.29 -9.64 11.52
CA ILE A 12 -30.47 -8.18 11.70
C ILE A 12 -29.25 -7.56 12.39
N ASN A 13 -28.70 -8.20 13.44
CA ASN A 13 -27.51 -7.72 14.13
C ASN A 13 -26.30 -7.69 13.20
N ARG A 14 -26.03 -8.79 12.48
CA ARG A 14 -24.92 -8.89 11.53
C ARG A 14 -25.00 -7.82 10.44
N ASN A 15 -26.17 -7.66 9.82
CA ASN A 15 -26.35 -6.66 8.78
C ASN A 15 -26.24 -5.24 9.31
N PHE A 16 -26.80 -4.96 10.50
CA PHE A 16 -26.65 -3.64 11.12
C PHE A 16 -25.17 -3.30 11.34
N HIS A 17 -24.39 -4.22 11.91
CA HIS A 17 -22.96 -3.99 12.15
C HIS A 17 -22.18 -3.90 10.83
N ALA A 18 -22.47 -4.75 9.84
CA ALA A 18 -21.82 -4.70 8.53
C ALA A 18 -22.07 -3.37 7.80
N VAL A 19 -23.33 -2.98 7.61
CA VAL A 19 -23.72 -1.73 6.91
C VAL A 19 -23.19 -0.50 7.64
N THR A 20 -23.27 -0.50 8.98
CA THR A 20 -22.72 0.61 9.78
C THR A 20 -21.20 0.69 9.66
N THR A 21 -20.52 -0.46 9.60
CA THR A 21 -19.06 -0.49 9.40
C THR A 21 -18.70 0.09 8.05
N GLU A 22 -19.33 -0.40 6.99
CA GLU A 22 -19.05 -0.01 5.61
C GLU A 22 -19.26 1.50 5.37
N TYR A 23 -20.48 2.00 5.61
CA TYR A 23 -20.83 3.36 5.20
C TYR A 23 -20.43 4.46 6.19
N ASN A 24 -20.38 4.17 7.50
CA ASN A 24 -20.04 5.20 8.48
C ASN A 24 -18.57 5.21 8.85
N VAL A 25 -17.93 4.04 8.84
CA VAL A 25 -16.59 3.89 9.39
C VAL A 25 -15.57 3.70 8.29
N LEU A 26 -15.70 2.68 7.45
CA LEU A 26 -14.76 2.40 6.36
C LEU A 26 -14.79 3.48 5.29
N TYR A 27 -15.97 3.90 4.82
CA TYR A 27 -16.07 4.96 3.82
C TYR A 27 -15.35 6.25 4.26
N ASN A 28 -15.67 6.72 5.48
CA ASN A 28 -15.06 7.93 6.03
C ASN A 28 -13.56 7.76 6.35
N GLY A 29 -13.15 6.55 6.72
CA GLY A 29 -11.75 6.22 7.00
C GLY A 29 -10.91 6.14 5.72
N ASN A 30 -11.41 5.48 4.67
CA ASN A 30 -10.79 5.41 3.35
C ASN A 30 -10.70 6.80 2.72
N LEU A 31 -11.76 7.61 2.80
CA LEU A 31 -11.72 9.00 2.32
C LEU A 31 -10.65 9.84 3.04
N ALA A 32 -10.46 9.61 4.35
CA ALA A 32 -9.40 10.27 5.10
C ALA A 32 -8.02 9.78 4.65
N LEU A 33 -7.83 8.46 4.52
CA LEU A 33 -6.58 7.88 4.01
C LEU A 33 -6.23 8.43 2.62
N GLU A 34 -7.18 8.44 1.69
CA GLU A 34 -7.01 8.98 0.34
C GLU A 34 -6.58 10.45 0.36
N LYS A 35 -7.22 11.28 1.19
CA LYS A 35 -6.81 12.69 1.35
C LYS A 35 -5.39 12.82 1.89
N GLY A 36 -5.01 12.01 2.87
CA GLY A 36 -3.64 11.97 3.38
C GLY A 36 -2.63 11.54 2.31
N LEU A 37 -3.00 10.59 1.45
CA LEU A 37 -2.15 10.17 0.33
C LEU A 37 -2.01 11.25 -0.74
N GLN A 38 -3.09 11.97 -1.05
CA GLN A 38 -3.02 13.09 -1.99
C GLN A 38 -2.17 14.23 -1.45
N GLU A 39 -2.34 14.57 -0.17
CA GLU A 39 -1.50 15.54 0.52
C GLU A 39 -0.03 15.14 0.45
N LEU A 40 0.30 13.89 0.81
CA LEU A 40 1.66 13.35 0.70
C LEU A 40 2.20 13.44 -0.74
N LYS A 41 1.40 13.08 -1.76
CA LYS A 41 1.82 13.14 -3.17
C LYS A 41 2.16 14.56 -3.64
N VAL A 42 1.49 15.57 -3.09
CA VAL A 42 1.68 16.99 -3.42
C VAL A 42 2.85 17.59 -2.66
N THR A 43 3.04 17.22 -1.39
CA THR A 43 4.08 17.79 -0.53
C THR A 43 5.43 17.09 -0.67
N TYR A 44 5.44 15.80 -1.03
CA TYR A 44 6.66 15.03 -1.23
C TYR A 44 7.48 15.58 -2.41
N LYS A 45 8.77 15.83 -2.15
CA LYS A 45 9.73 16.32 -3.14
C LYS A 45 10.64 15.18 -3.55
N ASP A 46 10.48 14.73 -4.79
CA ASP A 46 11.35 13.72 -5.40
C ASP A 46 12.76 14.31 -5.65
N ASN A 47 13.81 13.56 -5.32
CA ASN A 47 15.19 13.86 -5.71
C ASN A 47 15.48 13.18 -7.06
N PHE A 48 15.30 13.90 -8.16
CA PHE A 48 15.44 13.34 -9.51
C PHE A 48 16.88 12.96 -9.90
N TRP A 49 17.88 13.36 -9.10
CA TRP A 49 19.29 13.00 -9.30
C TRP A 49 19.63 11.58 -8.82
N GLU A 50 18.73 10.95 -8.08
CA GLU A 50 18.87 9.59 -7.57
C GLU A 50 17.71 8.72 -8.03
N VAL A 51 17.90 7.40 -8.12
CA VAL A 51 16.80 6.46 -8.41
C VAL A 51 15.67 6.67 -7.40
N LEU A 52 14.51 7.10 -7.90
CA LEU A 52 13.38 7.38 -7.03
C LEU A 52 12.88 6.10 -6.35
N PRO A 53 12.42 6.18 -5.09
CA PRO A 53 11.74 5.05 -4.48
C PRO A 53 10.43 4.78 -5.21
N VAL A 54 10.08 3.52 -5.38
CA VAL A 54 8.84 3.06 -6.01
C VAL A 54 7.62 3.67 -5.33
N GLU A 55 7.61 3.71 -4.00
CA GLU A 55 6.58 4.39 -3.21
C GLU A 55 7.09 5.69 -2.59
N ARG A 56 6.18 6.66 -2.46
CA ARG A 56 6.43 7.86 -1.67
C ARG A 56 6.06 7.58 -0.23
N THR A 57 7.00 7.81 0.66
CA THR A 57 6.78 7.69 2.09
C THR A 57 7.36 8.90 2.79
N SER A 58 6.78 9.30 3.92
CA SER A 58 7.42 10.36 4.72
C SER A 58 8.78 9.87 5.21
N ASP A 59 9.80 10.73 5.10
CA ASP A 59 11.15 10.40 5.53
C ASP A 59 11.15 10.03 7.02
N ILE A 60 11.98 9.04 7.36
CA ILE A 60 12.17 8.55 8.73
C ILE A 60 12.89 9.60 9.59
N GLU A 61 13.65 10.52 8.95
CA GLU A 61 14.59 11.43 9.60
C GLU A 61 13.96 12.52 10.47
N GLU A 62 12.68 12.86 10.27
CA GLU A 62 11.95 13.67 11.24
C GLU A 62 11.46 12.78 12.38
N VAL A 63 12.19 12.80 13.50
CA VAL A 63 11.80 12.19 14.77
C VAL A 63 10.43 12.76 15.18
N VAL A 64 9.38 12.00 14.92
CA VAL A 64 8.05 12.30 15.43
C VAL A 64 8.01 11.87 16.88
N LEU A 65 7.82 12.82 17.79
CA LEU A 65 7.63 12.51 19.21
C LEU A 65 6.40 11.60 19.38
N PRO A 66 6.41 10.65 20.34
CA PRO A 66 5.26 9.81 20.62
C PRO A 66 3.98 10.66 20.83
N GLY A 67 2.97 10.45 19.99
CA GLY A 67 1.69 11.16 20.06
C GLY A 67 1.56 12.39 19.15
N GLN A 68 2.57 12.73 18.34
CA GLN A 68 2.40 13.69 17.25
C GLN A 68 2.09 12.97 15.94
N THR A 69 1.16 13.52 15.14
CA THR A 69 0.77 12.94 13.85
C THR A 69 1.29 13.83 12.73
N LYS A 70 1.96 13.23 11.72
CA LYS A 70 2.43 13.99 10.54
C LYS A 70 1.26 14.46 9.67
N SER A 71 0.11 13.77 9.74
CA SER A 71 -1.11 14.16 9.03
C SER A 71 -2.35 13.77 9.82
N LYS A 72 -3.21 14.78 10.07
CA LYS A 72 -4.55 14.60 10.67
C LYS A 72 -5.44 13.65 9.87
N ASN A 73 -5.14 13.47 8.58
CA ASN A 73 -5.89 12.57 7.70
C ASN A 73 -5.61 11.09 8.02
N PHE A 74 -4.35 10.72 8.30
CA PHE A 74 -4.00 9.35 8.67
C PHE A 74 -4.48 9.00 10.09
N GLU A 75 -4.36 9.94 11.03
CA GLU A 75 -4.92 9.80 12.37
C GLU A 75 -6.43 9.52 12.32
N ARG A 76 -7.18 10.31 11.55
CA ARG A 76 -8.62 10.09 11.34
C ARG A 76 -8.92 8.73 10.71
N ALA A 77 -8.09 8.26 9.77
CA ALA A 77 -8.24 6.94 9.17
C ALA A 77 -8.02 5.83 10.20
N GLU A 78 -7.00 5.94 11.06
CA GLU A 78 -6.79 5.02 12.19
C GLU A 78 -7.99 5.04 13.15
N GLU A 79 -8.41 6.21 13.63
CA GLU A 79 -9.54 6.33 14.57
C GLU A 79 -10.79 5.62 14.06
N LYS A 80 -11.08 5.78 12.76
CA LYS A 80 -12.19 5.10 12.11
C LYS A 80 -11.95 3.59 12.10
N ALA A 81 -10.81 3.12 11.62
CA ALA A 81 -10.51 1.69 11.60
C ALA A 81 -10.60 1.05 13.00
N VAL A 82 -10.05 1.69 14.03
CA VAL A 82 -10.15 1.26 15.43
C VAL A 82 -11.60 1.23 15.89
N LYS A 83 -12.40 2.25 15.55
CA LYS A 83 -13.84 2.27 15.88
C LYS A 83 -14.59 1.11 15.21
N ALA A 84 -14.30 0.78 13.96
CA ALA A 84 -14.91 -0.36 13.26
C ALA A 84 -14.64 -1.65 14.03
N ILE A 85 -13.36 -1.91 14.32
CA ILE A 85 -12.91 -3.11 15.02
C ILE A 85 -13.55 -3.19 16.41
N GLN A 86 -13.46 -2.12 17.21
CA GLN A 86 -13.92 -2.14 18.61
C GLN A 86 -15.45 -2.17 18.77
N LYS A 87 -16.20 -1.53 17.87
CA LYS A 87 -17.66 -1.37 18.01
C LYS A 87 -18.47 -2.31 17.13
N HIS A 88 -17.86 -2.87 16.09
CA HIS A 88 -18.57 -3.65 15.08
C HIS A 88 -17.97 -5.03 14.78
N SER A 89 -16.82 -5.40 15.36
CA SER A 89 -16.40 -6.81 15.36
C SER A 89 -17.44 -7.65 16.08
N MET A 90 -17.84 -8.73 15.43
CA MET A 90 -18.78 -9.73 15.91
C MET A 90 -18.08 -11.08 15.99
N ASN A 91 -17.04 -11.18 16.82
CA ASN A 91 -16.39 -12.45 17.11
C ASN A 91 -17.29 -13.32 18.01
N ILE A 92 -17.93 -14.31 17.41
CA ILE A 92 -18.88 -15.21 18.08
C ILE A 92 -18.37 -16.64 17.89
N ALA A 93 -18.13 -17.34 18.99
CA ALA A 93 -17.55 -18.68 19.01
C ALA A 93 -16.24 -18.79 18.18
N GLY A 94 -15.39 -17.75 18.25
CA GLY A 94 -14.11 -17.70 17.54
C GLY A 94 -14.20 -17.36 16.05
N THR A 95 -15.40 -17.14 15.52
CA THR A 95 -15.62 -16.77 14.13
C THR A 95 -16.10 -15.32 14.04
N GLU A 96 -15.41 -14.51 13.25
CA GLU A 96 -15.89 -13.17 12.92
C GLU A 96 -17.12 -13.24 12.02
N LYS A 97 -18.20 -12.56 12.42
CA LYS A 97 -19.47 -12.55 11.69
C LYS A 97 -19.72 -11.26 10.91
N ASN A 98 -18.93 -10.22 11.15
CA ASN A 98 -18.97 -9.01 10.35
C ASN A 98 -17.97 -9.14 9.17
N PRO A 99 -18.46 -9.18 7.91
CA PRO A 99 -17.60 -9.39 6.75
C PRO A 99 -16.67 -8.21 6.46
N GLN A 100 -16.87 -7.05 7.09
CA GLN A 100 -16.11 -5.82 6.83
C GLN A 100 -14.83 -5.68 7.69
N MET A 101 -14.51 -6.69 8.51
CA MET A 101 -13.42 -6.56 9.49
C MET A 101 -12.04 -6.66 8.87
N ASP A 102 -11.85 -7.49 7.85
CA ASP A 102 -10.59 -7.56 7.11
C ASP A 102 -10.24 -6.21 6.46
N GLU A 103 -11.21 -5.54 5.84
CA GLU A 103 -11.04 -4.18 5.31
C GLU A 103 -10.74 -3.15 6.42
N ALA A 104 -11.36 -3.30 7.60
CA ALA A 104 -11.06 -2.43 8.76
C ALA A 104 -9.62 -2.60 9.25
N TYR A 105 -9.14 -3.84 9.37
CA TYR A 105 -7.75 -4.10 9.74
C TYR A 105 -6.77 -3.64 8.64
N LEU A 106 -7.15 -3.76 7.38
CA LEU A 106 -6.32 -3.28 6.26
C LEU A 106 -6.20 -1.75 6.29
N LEU A 107 -7.30 -1.03 6.50
CA LEU A 107 -7.29 0.42 6.69
C LEU A 107 -6.41 0.81 7.89
N LEU A 108 -6.54 0.10 9.02
CA LEU A 108 -5.72 0.31 10.21
C LEU A 108 -4.22 0.19 9.90
N ALA A 109 -3.84 -0.88 9.18
CA ALA A 109 -2.45 -1.11 8.80
C ALA A 109 -1.91 0.00 7.89
N LYS A 110 -2.68 0.41 6.88
CA LYS A 110 -2.28 1.49 5.96
C LYS A 110 -2.09 2.81 6.69
N ALA A 111 -3.04 3.20 7.55
CA ALA A 111 -2.92 4.44 8.34
C ALA A 111 -1.64 4.44 9.19
N ARG A 112 -1.41 3.35 9.94
CA ARG A 112 -0.21 3.18 10.77
C ARG A 112 1.08 3.18 9.97
N TYR A 113 1.09 2.55 8.80
CA TYR A 113 2.24 2.54 7.89
C TYR A 113 2.64 3.96 7.47
N TYR A 114 1.67 4.79 7.07
CA TYR A 114 1.96 6.17 6.65
C TYR A 114 2.30 7.11 7.81
N GLU A 115 1.99 6.71 9.05
CA GLU A 115 2.48 7.35 10.26
C GLU A 115 3.82 6.77 10.77
N ASN A 116 4.51 5.98 9.93
CA ASN A 116 5.78 5.31 10.23
C ASN A 116 5.73 4.36 11.44
N ARG A 117 4.52 3.92 11.85
CA ARG A 117 4.32 2.91 12.90
C ARG A 117 4.28 1.52 12.28
N PHE A 118 5.44 1.08 11.82
CA PHE A 118 5.60 -0.17 11.06
C PHE A 118 5.26 -1.42 11.88
N ILE A 119 5.71 -1.53 13.13
CA ILE A 119 5.38 -2.71 13.97
C ILE A 119 3.85 -2.82 14.21
N PRO A 120 3.14 -1.75 14.65
CA PRO A 120 1.68 -1.79 14.74
C PRO A 120 0.94 -2.05 13.42
N ALA A 121 1.50 -1.64 12.27
CA ALA A 121 0.96 -1.95 10.96
C ALA A 121 1.13 -3.43 10.62
N LEU A 122 2.31 -3.99 10.89
CA LEU A 122 2.64 -5.40 10.68
C LEU A 122 1.73 -6.32 11.50
N GLU A 123 1.45 -5.96 12.76
CA GLU A 123 0.51 -6.68 13.63
C GLU A 123 -0.89 -6.75 13.03
N ALA A 124 -1.42 -5.63 12.53
CA ALA A 124 -2.74 -5.58 11.90
C ALA A 124 -2.80 -6.45 10.64
N LEU A 125 -1.74 -6.45 9.82
CA LEU A 125 -1.65 -7.28 8.61
C LEU A 125 -1.56 -8.77 8.95
N ASN A 126 -0.72 -9.13 9.92
CA ASN A 126 -0.61 -10.52 10.39
C ASN A 126 -1.93 -11.03 10.98
N TYR A 127 -2.69 -10.15 11.65
CA TYR A 127 -4.04 -10.49 12.09
C TYR A 127 -4.95 -10.86 10.93
N ILE A 128 -4.91 -10.11 9.81
CA ILE A 128 -5.69 -10.43 8.61
C ILE A 128 -5.28 -11.79 8.05
N LEU A 129 -3.98 -12.01 7.85
CA LEU A 129 -3.48 -13.24 7.25
C LEU A 129 -3.78 -14.48 8.11
N TYR A 130 -3.88 -14.31 9.43
CA TYR A 130 -4.19 -15.40 10.35
C TYR A 130 -5.70 -15.63 10.52
N LYS A 131 -6.50 -14.56 10.65
CA LYS A 131 -7.94 -14.66 10.96
C LYS A 131 -8.85 -14.65 9.74
N TYR A 132 -8.42 -14.08 8.63
CA TYR A 132 -9.19 -13.94 7.39
C TYR A 132 -8.45 -14.54 6.18
N PRO A 133 -8.02 -15.82 6.21
CA PRO A 133 -7.24 -16.43 5.13
C PRO A 133 -8.01 -16.55 3.80
N LEU A 134 -9.35 -16.45 3.85
CA LEU A 134 -10.25 -16.50 2.69
C LEU A 134 -10.73 -15.11 2.23
N SER A 135 -10.18 -14.03 2.79
CA SER A 135 -10.48 -12.66 2.36
C SER A 135 -10.21 -12.47 0.87
N ASP A 136 -11.08 -11.72 0.19
CA ASP A 136 -10.86 -11.27 -1.19
C ASP A 136 -9.70 -10.27 -1.29
N ARG A 137 -9.27 -9.68 -0.17
CA ARG A 137 -8.11 -8.79 -0.05
C ARG A 137 -6.82 -9.50 0.33
N ILE A 138 -6.76 -10.83 0.27
CA ILE A 138 -5.63 -11.60 0.80
C ILE A 138 -4.30 -11.29 0.07
N TYR A 139 -4.31 -11.10 -1.26
CA TYR A 139 -3.12 -10.72 -2.01
C TYR A 139 -2.65 -9.34 -1.60
N HIS A 140 -3.57 -8.37 -1.57
CA HIS A 140 -3.32 -7.02 -1.09
C HIS A 140 -2.67 -7.00 0.31
N ALA A 141 -3.25 -7.74 1.28
CA ALA A 141 -2.71 -7.81 2.64
C ALA A 141 -1.29 -8.42 2.69
N LYS A 142 -1.02 -9.45 1.87
CA LYS A 142 0.33 -10.03 1.75
C LYS A 142 1.33 -9.01 1.20
N VAL A 143 0.97 -8.28 0.14
CA VAL A 143 1.84 -7.25 -0.43
C VAL A 143 2.11 -6.15 0.59
N TRP A 144 1.09 -5.65 1.29
CA TRP A 144 1.27 -4.66 2.35
C TRP A 144 2.14 -5.15 3.50
N ARG A 145 2.09 -6.44 3.85
CA ARG A 145 3.01 -7.00 4.85
C ARG A 145 4.46 -6.86 4.40
N GLU A 146 4.72 -7.13 3.12
CA GLU A 146 6.07 -7.01 2.59
C GLU A 146 6.50 -5.54 2.41
N LYS A 147 5.58 -4.62 2.12
CA LYS A 147 5.84 -3.16 2.20
C LYS A 147 6.41 -2.79 3.57
N VAL A 148 5.76 -3.28 4.64
CA VAL A 148 6.20 -3.03 6.01
C VAL A 148 7.57 -3.68 6.28
N ASN A 149 7.80 -4.91 5.82
CA ASN A 149 9.10 -5.58 5.99
C ASN A 149 10.24 -4.83 5.29
N ILE A 150 10.02 -4.30 4.09
CA ILE A 150 11.02 -3.48 3.38
C ILE A 150 11.33 -2.21 4.18
N ARG A 151 10.34 -1.58 4.82
CA ARG A 151 10.57 -0.40 5.69
C ARG A 151 11.24 -0.73 7.02
N LEU A 152 11.33 -2.00 7.36
CA LEU A 152 12.02 -2.51 8.55
C LEU A 152 13.37 -3.13 8.18
N ASP A 153 13.92 -2.81 7.00
CA ASP A 153 15.20 -3.33 6.49
C ASP A 153 15.25 -4.87 6.44
N ASN A 154 14.09 -5.49 6.15
CA ASN A 154 13.95 -6.94 6.01
C ASN A 154 13.71 -7.33 4.53
N GLU A 155 14.55 -6.84 3.62
CA GLU A 155 14.45 -7.07 2.17
C GLU A 155 14.45 -8.55 1.81
N ASP A 156 15.33 -9.36 2.40
CA ASP A 156 15.44 -10.79 2.08
C ASP A 156 14.14 -11.54 2.36
N LEU A 157 13.48 -11.22 3.49
CA LEU A 157 12.19 -11.79 3.86
C LEU A 157 11.11 -11.35 2.88
N ALA A 158 11.09 -10.04 2.56
CA ALA A 158 10.14 -9.47 1.62
C ALA A 158 10.27 -10.11 0.23
N ILE A 159 11.50 -10.21 -0.30
CA ILE A 159 11.81 -10.84 -1.59
C ILE A 159 11.34 -12.29 -1.59
N LYS A 160 11.67 -13.07 -0.55
CA LYS A 160 11.26 -14.48 -0.45
C LYS A 160 9.73 -14.61 -0.51
N ASN A 161 9.02 -13.79 0.25
CA ASN A 161 7.57 -13.83 0.34
C ASN A 161 6.89 -13.34 -0.95
N LEU A 162 7.37 -12.25 -1.55
CA LEU A 162 6.85 -11.71 -2.82
C LEU A 162 7.09 -12.70 -3.97
N LYS A 163 8.27 -13.33 -4.05
CA LYS A 163 8.51 -14.38 -5.06
C LYS A 163 7.60 -15.58 -4.88
N LEU A 164 7.28 -15.97 -3.64
CA LEU A 164 6.32 -17.03 -3.39
C LEU A 164 4.91 -16.60 -3.80
N LEU A 165 4.51 -15.37 -3.48
CA LEU A 165 3.21 -14.79 -3.86
C LEU A 165 3.02 -14.78 -5.38
N LEU A 166 4.04 -14.34 -6.12
CA LEU A 166 4.03 -14.20 -7.57
C LEU A 166 4.05 -15.54 -8.33
N LYS A 167 4.27 -16.67 -7.65
CA LYS A 167 4.07 -18.00 -8.25
C LYS A 167 2.60 -18.38 -8.41
N ASP A 168 1.71 -17.73 -7.65
CA ASP A 168 0.29 -17.98 -7.77
C ASP A 168 -0.28 -17.27 -9.00
N LYS A 169 -0.73 -18.03 -9.99
CA LYS A 169 -1.26 -17.50 -11.25
C LYS A 169 -2.58 -16.74 -11.11
N LYS A 170 -3.20 -16.73 -9.92
CA LYS A 170 -4.45 -16.00 -9.66
C LYS A 170 -4.22 -14.53 -9.34
N ILE A 171 -2.99 -14.13 -8.95
CA ILE A 171 -2.70 -12.71 -8.69
C ILE A 171 -2.70 -11.93 -10.01
N GLN A 172 -3.45 -10.83 -10.05
CA GLN A 172 -3.65 -10.03 -11.27
C GLN A 172 -3.97 -8.57 -10.93
N GLY A 173 -3.95 -7.71 -11.95
CA GLY A 173 -4.27 -6.29 -11.82
C GLY A 173 -3.36 -5.57 -10.84
N GLN A 174 -3.94 -4.71 -10.01
CA GLN A 174 -3.17 -3.85 -9.10
C GLN A 174 -2.36 -4.64 -8.06
N ASP A 175 -2.85 -5.77 -7.55
CA ASP A 175 -2.08 -6.57 -6.59
C ASP A 175 -0.84 -7.20 -7.23
N LEU A 176 -0.92 -7.59 -8.51
CA LEU A 176 0.24 -8.04 -9.28
C LEU A 176 1.23 -6.88 -9.50
N ALA A 177 0.71 -5.69 -9.81
CA ALA A 177 1.53 -4.50 -10.00
C ALA A 177 2.26 -4.13 -8.70
N ASP A 178 1.55 -3.99 -7.59
CA ASP A 178 2.11 -3.62 -6.29
C ASP A 178 3.11 -4.68 -5.78
N ALA A 179 2.85 -5.97 -5.98
CA ALA A 179 3.77 -7.03 -5.60
C ALA A 179 5.11 -6.93 -6.35
N ASN A 180 5.06 -6.70 -7.66
CA ASN A 180 6.27 -6.53 -8.48
C ASN A 180 6.97 -5.20 -8.20
N ALA A 181 6.20 -4.13 -7.94
CA ALA A 181 6.73 -2.83 -7.59
C ALA A 181 7.53 -2.92 -6.27
N MET A 182 7.00 -3.61 -5.26
CA MET A 182 7.71 -3.82 -3.99
C MET A 182 8.87 -4.79 -4.10
N LEU A 183 8.77 -5.79 -4.98
CA LEU A 183 9.89 -6.66 -5.29
C LEU A 183 11.03 -5.85 -5.94
N ALA A 184 10.70 -4.94 -6.86
CA ALA A 184 11.67 -4.02 -7.45
C ALA A 184 12.29 -3.13 -6.38
N GLN A 185 11.49 -2.52 -5.50
CA GLN A 185 12.01 -1.68 -4.41
C GLN A 185 13.02 -2.43 -3.52
N ALA A 186 12.70 -3.66 -3.12
CA ALA A 186 13.61 -4.47 -2.31
C ALA A 186 14.94 -4.75 -3.03
N TYR A 187 14.90 -5.03 -4.34
CA TYR A 187 16.13 -5.20 -5.13
C TYR A 187 16.91 -3.90 -5.34
N ILE A 188 16.23 -2.75 -5.47
CA ILE A 188 16.89 -1.42 -5.51
C ILE A 188 17.64 -1.16 -4.20
N ASN A 189 17.01 -1.44 -3.05
CA ASN A 189 17.66 -1.33 -1.73
C ASN A 189 18.93 -2.18 -1.65
N LEU A 190 18.89 -3.40 -2.18
CA LEU A 190 20.03 -4.33 -2.24
C LEU A 190 21.00 -4.08 -3.40
N LYS A 191 20.79 -3.03 -4.20
CA LYS A 191 21.62 -2.68 -5.38
C LYS A 191 21.69 -3.76 -6.47
N VAL A 192 20.64 -4.58 -6.59
CA VAL A 192 20.48 -5.61 -7.63
C VAL A 192 19.60 -5.06 -8.77
N ASN A 193 20.13 -4.05 -9.47
CA ASN A 193 19.36 -3.21 -10.40
C ASN A 193 18.80 -3.97 -11.62
N ASP A 194 19.51 -4.99 -12.12
CA ASP A 194 19.06 -5.81 -13.25
C ASP A 194 17.75 -6.57 -12.95
N THR A 195 17.66 -7.12 -11.75
CA THR A 195 16.50 -7.86 -11.26
C THR A 195 15.39 -6.89 -10.86
N ALA A 196 15.75 -5.71 -10.32
CA ALA A 196 14.80 -4.64 -10.07
C ALA A 196 14.08 -4.18 -11.34
N ILE A 197 14.82 -3.93 -12.43
CA ILE A 197 14.28 -3.57 -13.75
C ILE A 197 13.26 -4.61 -14.22
N SER A 198 13.60 -5.90 -14.09
CA SER A 198 12.74 -7.00 -14.54
C SER A 198 11.40 -7.01 -13.80
N ALA A 199 11.43 -6.84 -12.48
CA ALA A 199 10.22 -6.76 -11.67
C ALA A 199 9.42 -5.46 -11.99
N LEU A 200 10.10 -4.33 -12.09
CA LEU A 200 9.45 -3.03 -12.30
C LEU A 200 8.76 -2.92 -13.67
N LYS A 201 9.29 -3.59 -14.71
CA LYS A 201 8.60 -3.73 -16.00
C LYS A 201 7.25 -4.43 -15.87
N VAL A 202 7.18 -5.52 -15.09
CA VAL A 202 5.91 -6.22 -14.83
C VAL A 202 4.95 -5.31 -14.07
N ALA A 203 5.45 -4.53 -13.11
CA ALA A 203 4.64 -3.57 -12.38
C ALA A 203 4.06 -2.47 -13.30
N LYS A 204 4.88 -1.92 -14.21
CA LYS A 204 4.48 -0.93 -15.23
C LYS A 204 3.34 -1.42 -16.12
N GLU A 205 3.41 -2.68 -16.56
CA GLU A 205 2.39 -3.27 -17.43
C GLU A 205 1.11 -3.68 -16.69
N ALA A 206 1.22 -4.08 -15.42
CA ALA A 206 0.09 -4.55 -14.63
C ALA A 206 -0.74 -3.42 -13.99
N THR A 207 -0.14 -2.24 -13.75
CA THR A 207 -0.87 -1.11 -13.10
C THR A 207 -1.83 -0.44 -14.08
N ASN A 208 -3.01 -0.07 -13.58
CA ASN A 208 -3.97 0.76 -14.30
C ASN A 208 -3.86 2.25 -13.90
N ASN A 209 -2.98 2.58 -12.96
CA ASN A 209 -2.79 3.93 -12.47
C ASN A 209 -1.73 4.66 -13.30
N ASN A 210 -2.14 5.68 -14.06
CA ASN A 210 -1.21 6.44 -14.91
C ASN A 210 -0.10 7.14 -14.13
N GLU A 211 -0.33 7.50 -12.86
CA GLU A 211 0.68 8.13 -12.01
C GLU A 211 1.78 7.14 -11.62
N GLU A 212 1.38 5.92 -11.24
CA GLU A 212 2.31 4.82 -10.96
C GLU A 212 3.02 4.39 -12.23
N LYS A 213 2.31 4.25 -13.36
CA LYS A 213 2.90 3.93 -14.65
C LYS A 213 4.02 4.93 -14.99
N ALA A 214 3.73 6.22 -14.93
CA ALA A 214 4.72 7.27 -15.18
C ALA A 214 5.90 7.19 -14.19
N ARG A 215 5.64 6.92 -12.91
CA ARG A 215 6.70 6.76 -11.90
C ARG A 215 7.59 5.56 -12.21
N TYR A 216 7.01 4.41 -12.51
CA TYR A 216 7.73 3.17 -12.79
C TYR A 216 8.56 3.31 -14.07
N THR A 217 8.01 3.93 -15.13
CA THR A 217 8.76 4.27 -16.34
C THR A 217 9.94 5.19 -16.05
N PHE A 218 9.73 6.24 -15.24
CA PHE A 218 10.81 7.16 -14.87
C PHE A 218 11.93 6.45 -14.08
N ILE A 219 11.57 5.61 -13.11
CA ILE A 219 12.52 4.82 -12.32
C ILE A 219 13.27 3.82 -13.22
N LEU A 220 12.61 3.20 -14.21
CA LEU A 220 13.28 2.36 -15.20
C LEU A 220 14.35 3.14 -15.98
N GLY A 221 14.05 4.36 -16.40
CA GLY A 221 15.01 5.27 -17.04
C GLY A 221 16.24 5.52 -16.16
N GLN A 222 16.02 5.86 -14.88
CA GLN A 222 17.10 6.10 -13.93
C GLN A 222 17.95 4.84 -13.67
N LEU A 223 17.32 3.66 -13.52
CA LEU A 223 18.04 2.40 -13.34
C LEU A 223 18.91 2.04 -14.56
N TYR A 224 18.41 2.30 -15.78
CA TYR A 224 19.22 2.12 -16.98
C TYR A 224 20.37 3.10 -17.07
N GLU A 225 20.17 4.36 -16.65
CA GLU A 225 21.23 5.36 -16.60
C GLU A 225 22.35 4.95 -15.61
N GLU A 226 22.00 4.49 -14.41
CA GLU A 226 22.97 3.95 -13.44
C GLU A 226 23.79 2.78 -14.01
N MET A 227 23.19 1.97 -14.89
CA MET A 227 23.83 0.85 -15.57
C MET A 227 24.56 1.24 -16.87
N ASN A 228 24.61 2.54 -17.22
CA ASN A 228 25.17 3.07 -18.48
C ASN A 228 24.46 2.61 -19.76
N PHE A 229 23.20 2.16 -19.69
CA PHE A 229 22.38 1.77 -20.83
C PHE A 229 21.60 2.96 -21.40
N LYS A 230 22.33 3.90 -22.01
CA LYS A 230 21.81 5.21 -22.46
C LYS A 230 20.61 5.11 -23.41
N ASP A 231 20.65 4.20 -24.39
CA ASP A 231 19.55 4.05 -25.36
C ASP A 231 18.26 3.57 -24.68
N SER A 232 18.39 2.66 -23.69
CA SER A 232 17.25 2.18 -22.90
C SER A 232 16.72 3.26 -21.95
N ALA A 233 17.61 4.02 -21.31
CA ALA A 233 17.22 5.14 -20.47
C ALA A 233 16.44 6.20 -21.28
N TYR A 234 16.97 6.59 -22.44
CA TYR A 234 16.31 7.53 -23.35
C TYR A 234 14.92 7.05 -23.77
N ALA A 235 14.77 5.76 -24.11
CA ALA A 235 13.48 5.21 -24.50
C ALA A 235 12.42 5.29 -23.39
N GLU A 236 12.79 5.02 -22.13
CA GLU A 236 11.84 5.13 -21.01
C GLU A 236 11.48 6.60 -20.70
N PHE A 237 12.44 7.52 -20.73
CA PHE A 237 12.17 8.96 -20.54
C PHE A 237 11.28 9.53 -21.66
N GLU A 238 11.53 9.14 -22.91
CA GLU A 238 10.66 9.50 -24.04
C GLU A 238 9.25 8.92 -23.86
N GLU A 239 9.10 7.69 -23.35
CA GLU A 239 7.78 7.12 -23.02
C GLU A 239 7.04 8.00 -21.99
N VAL A 240 7.72 8.48 -20.94
CA VAL A 240 7.13 9.41 -19.95
C VAL A 240 6.64 10.70 -20.62
N ILE A 241 7.42 11.28 -21.52
CA ILE A 241 7.05 12.49 -22.26
C ILE A 241 5.80 12.23 -23.11
N GLN A 242 5.76 11.10 -23.82
CA GLN A 242 4.64 10.71 -24.68
C GLN A 242 3.34 10.42 -23.91
N MET A 243 3.42 10.12 -22.60
CA MET A 243 2.22 10.03 -21.75
C MET A 243 1.48 11.36 -21.62
N ASN A 244 2.09 12.51 -21.95
CA ASN A 244 1.45 13.83 -22.00
C ASN A 244 0.66 14.13 -20.72
N ARG A 245 -0.66 14.41 -20.84
CA ARG A 245 -1.54 14.73 -19.70
C ARG A 245 -1.82 13.54 -18.77
N LYS A 246 -1.45 12.32 -19.16
CA LYS A 246 -1.60 11.12 -18.31
C LYS A 246 -0.49 11.03 -17.26
N ALA A 247 0.70 11.57 -17.53
CA ALA A 247 1.79 11.62 -16.58
C ALA A 247 1.75 12.93 -15.75
N PRO A 248 2.09 12.87 -14.44
CA PRO A 248 2.38 14.08 -13.68
C PRO A 248 3.47 14.93 -14.35
N ARG A 249 3.24 16.24 -14.45
CA ARG A 249 4.17 17.18 -15.09
C ARG A 249 5.60 17.12 -14.56
N ARG A 250 5.79 16.80 -13.27
CA ARG A 250 7.12 16.70 -12.66
C ARG A 250 8.02 15.67 -13.35
N TYR A 251 7.46 14.56 -13.83
CA TYR A 251 8.24 13.55 -14.54
C TYR A 251 8.56 14.00 -15.95
N VAL A 252 7.58 14.54 -16.67
CA VAL A 252 7.75 15.04 -18.04
C VAL A 252 8.82 16.13 -18.14
N ILE A 253 8.95 17.00 -17.13
CA ILE A 253 9.97 18.06 -17.12
C ILE A 253 11.37 17.53 -16.84
N GLN A 254 11.48 16.40 -16.14
CA GLN A 254 12.75 15.81 -15.68
C GLN A 254 13.18 14.62 -16.56
N SER A 255 12.37 14.26 -17.56
CA SER A 255 12.66 13.23 -18.57
C SER A 255 13.31 13.90 -19.77
#